data_AF-A0A939YEW9-F1
#
_entry.id   AF-A0A939YEW9-F1
#
_cell.length_a   1.000
_cell.length_b   1.000
_cell.length_c   1.000
_cell.angle_alpha   90.00
_cell.angle_beta   90.00
_cell.angle_gamma   90.00
#
_symmetry.space_group_name_H-M   'P 1'
#
loop_
_entity.id
_entity.type
_entity.pdbx_description
1 polymer ?
#
loop_
_entity_poly.entity_id
_entity_poly.type
_entity_poly.pdbx_seq_one_letter_code
_entity_poly.pdbx_strand_id
1 'polypeptide(L)'
;MKNDTIKNEKQVSIKWVRIFIYTTFLFAISFIALLIFGGHTGKILSRFGLKSEVIQANDTALGWNRCMDYMNIDSDIVMIGDSITSGCDFSKYFDDKVICNLGIPGDTILGLTERSYMVETVKPEKVFVLIGINGLTNYNTNIMYKQYEEMVDSICERTDAEIYLISILPVSKGREKEKSCSNSTIKSFNEKIKQLADSKGLKYIDLNSKLLKDGVINPAYSSDGIHLTEKAYDIWAETISDYIE
;
A
#
# COMPACT_ATOMS: atom_id res chain seq x y z
N MET A 1 19.92 10.84 -69.55
CA MET A 1 19.54 9.48 -69.13
C MET A 1 20.17 9.05 -67.81
N LYS A 2 21.50 8.84 -67.66
CA LYS A 2 22.07 8.46 -66.35
C LYS A 2 21.96 9.55 -65.27
N ASN A 3 22.15 10.83 -65.61
CA ASN A 3 22.06 11.94 -64.65
C ASN A 3 20.65 12.20 -64.14
N ASP A 4 19.62 12.00 -64.95
CA ASP A 4 18.22 12.21 -64.56
C ASP A 4 17.73 11.14 -63.59
N THR A 5 18.21 9.90 -63.78
CA THR A 5 17.88 8.75 -62.91
C THR A 5 18.46 8.93 -61.50
N ILE A 6 19.72 9.36 -61.40
CA ILE A 6 20.39 9.63 -60.10
C ILE A 6 19.76 10.83 -59.38
N LYS A 7 19.33 11.86 -60.12
CA LYS A 7 18.62 13.02 -59.54
C LYS A 7 17.27 12.60 -58.96
N ASN A 8 16.55 11.73 -59.65
CA ASN A 8 15.25 11.22 -59.23
C ASN A 8 15.36 10.32 -57.98
N GLU A 9 16.36 9.42 -57.93
CA GLU A 9 16.63 8.60 -56.74
C GLU A 9 16.99 9.42 -55.50
N LYS A 10 17.85 10.45 -55.65
CA LYS A 10 18.16 11.38 -54.55
C LYS A 10 16.92 12.14 -54.08
N GLN A 11 16.06 12.57 -54.99
CA GLN A 11 14.83 13.29 -54.66
C GLN A 11 13.80 12.41 -53.94
N VAL A 12 13.68 11.14 -54.35
CA VAL A 12 12.86 10.13 -53.68
C VAL A 12 13.41 9.83 -52.27
N SER A 13 14.72 9.66 -52.13
CA SER A 13 15.38 9.44 -50.83
C SER A 13 15.16 10.62 -49.85
N ILE A 14 15.32 11.86 -50.31
CA ILE A 14 15.07 13.06 -49.49
C ILE A 14 13.59 13.15 -49.04
N LYS A 15 12.65 12.72 -49.90
CA LYS A 15 11.22 12.69 -49.56
C LYS A 15 10.94 11.72 -48.42
N TRP A 16 11.54 10.53 -48.44
CA TRP A 16 11.40 9.54 -47.36
C TRP A 16 12.03 9.98 -46.05
N VAL A 17 13.21 10.62 -46.10
CA VAL A 17 13.85 11.19 -44.90
C VAL A 17 12.97 12.28 -44.28
N ARG A 18 12.35 13.14 -45.08
CA ARG A 18 11.42 14.17 -44.58
C ARG A 18 10.17 13.56 -43.97
N ILE A 19 9.56 12.57 -44.63
CA ILE A 19 8.39 11.86 -44.10
C ILE A 19 8.74 11.22 -42.75
N PHE A 20 9.89 10.55 -42.67
CA PHE A 20 10.35 9.95 -41.43
C PHE A 20 10.45 11.01 -40.32
N ILE A 21 11.18 12.11 -40.55
CA ILE A 21 11.33 13.20 -39.56
C ILE A 21 9.97 13.75 -39.10
N TYR A 22 9.04 14.01 -40.03
CA TYR A 22 7.71 14.52 -39.67
C TYR A 22 6.92 13.51 -38.84
N THR A 23 6.99 12.23 -39.18
CA THR A 23 6.30 11.19 -38.40
C THR A 23 6.89 11.05 -37.00
N THR A 24 8.23 11.06 -36.84
CA THR A 24 8.86 10.99 -35.52
C THR A 24 8.50 12.21 -34.66
N PHE A 25 8.44 13.39 -35.27
CA PHE A 25 8.06 14.63 -34.59
C PHE A 25 6.59 14.62 -34.14
N LEU A 26 5.67 14.13 -35.00
CA LEU A 26 4.26 13.94 -34.65
C LEU A 26 4.07 12.92 -33.52
N PHE A 27 4.82 11.82 -33.53
CA PHE A 27 4.82 10.84 -32.44
C PHE A 27 5.33 11.45 -31.13
N ALA A 28 6.41 12.22 -31.17
CA ALA A 28 6.95 12.89 -29.99
C ALA A 28 5.95 13.90 -29.40
N ILE A 29 5.30 14.71 -30.24
CA ILE A 29 4.26 15.64 -29.80
C ILE A 29 3.07 14.88 -29.20
N SER A 30 2.61 13.83 -29.85
CA SER A 30 1.47 13.03 -29.37
C SER A 30 1.80 12.34 -28.05
N PHE A 31 3.04 11.86 -27.88
CA PHE A 31 3.52 11.27 -26.64
C PHE A 31 3.62 12.31 -25.52
N ILE A 32 4.15 13.50 -25.80
CA ILE A 32 4.19 14.61 -24.85
C ILE A 32 2.78 15.05 -24.46
N ALA A 33 1.86 15.14 -25.42
CA ALA A 33 0.45 15.46 -25.17
C ALA A 33 -0.20 14.37 -24.30
N LEU A 34 0.04 13.09 -24.56
CA LEU A 34 -0.41 11.98 -23.70
C LEU A 34 0.13 12.08 -22.28
N LEU A 35 1.39 12.48 -22.10
CA LEU A 35 1.95 12.69 -20.77
C LEU A 35 1.27 13.86 -20.05
N ILE A 36 1.06 14.99 -20.75
CA ILE A 36 0.46 16.21 -20.19
C ILE A 36 -1.02 16.01 -19.89
N PHE A 37 -1.81 15.56 -20.86
CA PHE A 37 -3.27 15.40 -20.73
C PHE A 37 -3.67 14.11 -20.00
N GLY A 38 -2.83 13.07 -20.00
CA GLY A 38 -3.07 11.84 -19.24
C GLY A 38 -2.73 11.95 -17.75
N GLY A 39 -2.33 13.13 -17.25
CA GLY A 39 -2.03 13.35 -15.83
C GLY A 39 -0.76 12.66 -15.33
N HIS A 40 0.09 12.14 -16.22
CA HIS A 40 1.31 11.41 -15.84
C HIS A 40 2.52 12.30 -15.57
N THR A 41 2.48 13.57 -15.98
CA THR A 41 3.56 14.56 -15.76
C THR A 41 3.93 14.73 -14.29
N GLY A 42 2.93 14.77 -13.39
CA GLY A 42 3.15 14.88 -11.95
C GLY A 42 4.00 13.74 -11.39
N LYS A 43 3.61 12.50 -11.70
CA LYS A 43 4.30 11.27 -11.27
C LYS A 43 5.73 11.15 -11.81
N ILE A 44 5.98 11.65 -13.02
CA ILE A 44 7.32 11.64 -13.62
C ILE A 44 8.20 12.70 -12.97
N LEU A 45 7.68 13.92 -12.76
CA LEU A 45 8.43 15.01 -12.14
C LEU A 45 8.76 14.73 -10.68
N SER A 46 7.88 14.05 -9.93
CA SER A 46 8.16 13.62 -8.55
C SER A 46 9.24 12.54 -8.50
N ARG A 47 9.27 11.58 -9.44
CA ARG A 47 10.37 10.59 -9.57
C ARG A 47 11.76 11.21 -9.79
N PHE A 48 11.82 12.40 -10.37
CA PHE A 48 13.07 13.13 -10.59
C PHE A 48 13.32 14.23 -9.56
N GLY A 49 12.49 14.34 -8.50
CA GLY A 49 12.66 15.33 -7.44
C GLY A 49 12.46 16.79 -7.89
N LEU A 50 11.85 17.02 -9.06
CA LEU A 50 11.68 18.35 -9.67
C LEU A 50 10.39 19.04 -9.24
N LYS A 51 9.52 18.34 -8.52
CA LYS A 51 8.31 18.89 -7.92
C LYS A 51 8.20 18.33 -6.51
N SER A 52 8.16 19.20 -5.51
CA SER A 52 7.61 18.80 -4.21
C SER A 52 6.13 18.51 -4.43
N GLU A 53 5.68 17.30 -4.10
CA GLU A 53 4.26 17.05 -3.95
C GLU A 53 3.79 17.89 -2.77
N VAL A 54 3.34 19.11 -3.05
CA VAL A 54 2.29 19.69 -2.23
C VAL A 54 1.12 18.74 -2.40
N ILE A 55 0.81 17.98 -1.36
CA ILE A 55 -0.39 17.15 -1.28
C ILE A 55 -1.59 18.11 -1.25
N GLN A 56 -1.89 18.69 -2.40
CA GLN A 56 -3.22 19.19 -2.70
C GLN A 56 -4.08 17.94 -2.68
N ALA A 57 -4.97 17.83 -1.68
CA ALA A 57 -5.86 16.69 -1.50
C ALA A 57 -6.35 16.25 -2.89
N ASN A 58 -5.90 15.09 -3.36
CA ASN A 58 -6.34 14.58 -4.65
C ASN A 58 -7.88 14.45 -4.58
N ASP A 59 -8.59 14.52 -5.71
CA ASP A 59 -10.06 14.54 -5.69
C ASP A 59 -10.67 13.39 -4.87
N THR A 60 -9.94 12.27 -4.74
CA THR A 60 -10.25 11.14 -3.87
C THR A 60 -10.27 11.52 -2.38
N ALA A 61 -9.25 12.20 -1.88
CA ALA A 61 -9.20 12.66 -0.48
C ALA A 61 -10.30 13.67 -0.17
N LEU A 62 -10.57 14.59 -1.09
CA LEU A 62 -11.70 15.53 -0.95
C LEU A 62 -13.05 14.80 -0.96
N GLY A 63 -13.21 13.80 -1.82
CA GLY A 63 -14.41 12.98 -1.89
C GLY A 63 -14.62 12.20 -0.60
N TRP A 64 -13.58 11.53 -0.10
CA TRP A 64 -13.59 10.83 1.17
C TRP A 64 -13.99 11.75 2.33
N ASN A 65 -13.32 12.90 2.46
CA ASN A 65 -13.59 13.86 3.53
C ASN A 65 -15.04 14.32 3.51
N ARG A 66 -15.55 14.72 2.34
CA ARG A 66 -16.95 15.12 2.21
C ARG A 66 -17.91 13.99 2.60
N CYS A 67 -17.67 12.76 2.16
CA CYS A 67 -18.54 11.64 2.51
C CYS A 67 -18.58 11.41 4.02
N MET A 68 -17.43 11.41 4.70
CA MET A 68 -17.38 11.22 6.15
C MET A 68 -18.02 12.40 6.90
N ASP A 69 -17.75 13.64 6.47
CA ASP A 69 -18.35 14.84 7.03
C ASP A 69 -19.88 14.83 6.89
N TYR A 70 -20.40 14.44 5.72
CA TYR A 70 -21.84 14.35 5.48
C TYR A 70 -22.51 13.23 6.28
N MET A 71 -21.83 12.10 6.45
CA MET A 71 -22.33 10.99 7.26
C MET A 71 -22.18 11.25 8.76
N ASN A 72 -21.37 12.26 9.15
CA ASN A 72 -21.05 12.59 10.53
C ASN A 72 -20.56 11.36 11.32
N ILE A 73 -19.62 10.63 10.72
CA ILE A 73 -19.02 9.43 11.31
C ILE A 73 -17.70 9.83 11.96
N ASP A 74 -17.70 9.82 13.29
CA ASP A 74 -16.47 9.62 14.07
C ASP A 74 -16.39 8.12 14.42
N SER A 75 -15.17 7.59 14.54
CA SER A 75 -14.92 6.19 14.91
C SER A 75 -14.13 6.14 16.20
N ASP A 76 -14.37 5.14 17.05
CA ASP A 76 -13.51 4.90 18.21
C ASP A 76 -12.22 4.22 17.75
N ILE A 77 -12.34 3.32 16.77
CA ILE A 77 -11.24 2.46 16.31
C ILE A 77 -11.17 2.45 14.78
N VAL A 78 -9.96 2.58 14.25
CA VAL A 78 -9.65 2.29 12.85
C VAL A 78 -8.83 1.01 12.74
N MET A 79 -9.30 0.08 11.91
CA MET A 79 -8.54 -1.07 11.45
C MET A 79 -8.03 -0.77 10.04
N ILE A 80 -6.73 -0.56 9.84
CA ILE A 80 -6.16 -0.20 8.54
C ILE A 80 -5.15 -1.25 8.05
N GLY A 81 -5.26 -1.64 6.78
CA GLY A 81 -4.40 -2.67 6.22
C GLY A 81 -4.80 -3.14 4.83
N ASP A 82 -4.45 -4.39 4.52
CA ASP A 82 -4.69 -5.01 3.22
C ASP A 82 -5.94 -5.91 3.18
N SER A 83 -5.91 -6.99 2.37
CA SER A 83 -7.00 -7.97 2.28
C SER A 83 -7.26 -8.69 3.59
N ILE A 84 -6.24 -8.88 4.43
CA ILE A 84 -6.37 -9.57 5.72
C ILE A 84 -7.23 -8.71 6.66
N THR A 85 -7.00 -7.40 6.70
CA THR A 85 -7.84 -6.47 7.47
C THR A 85 -9.23 -6.34 6.86
N SER A 86 -9.33 -6.24 5.53
CA SER A 86 -10.61 -6.14 4.80
C SER A 86 -11.54 -7.33 5.03
N GLY A 87 -10.98 -8.52 5.27
CA GLY A 87 -11.74 -9.77 5.40
C GLY A 87 -12.52 -9.95 6.70
N CYS A 88 -12.50 -8.98 7.62
CA CYS A 88 -13.19 -9.08 8.91
C CYS A 88 -14.13 -7.90 9.16
N ASP A 89 -15.34 -8.21 9.61
CA ASP A 89 -16.18 -7.24 10.31
C ASP A 89 -15.84 -7.30 11.80
N PHE A 90 -15.04 -6.34 12.26
CA PHE A 90 -14.59 -6.28 13.65
C PHE A 90 -15.69 -5.80 14.61
N SER A 91 -16.75 -5.15 14.11
CA SER A 91 -17.85 -4.65 14.96
C SER A 91 -18.60 -5.79 15.66
N LYS A 92 -18.56 -7.00 15.11
CA LYS A 92 -19.17 -8.19 15.74
C LYS A 92 -18.48 -8.65 17.03
N TYR A 93 -17.26 -8.19 17.28
CA TYR A 93 -16.47 -8.56 18.47
C TYR A 93 -16.51 -7.48 19.57
N PHE A 94 -16.82 -6.22 19.20
CA PHE A 94 -16.79 -5.05 20.09
C PHE A 94 -18.03 -4.21 19.81
N ASP A 95 -19.16 -4.61 20.39
CA ASP A 95 -20.49 -4.07 20.10
C ASP A 95 -20.71 -2.66 20.66
N ASP A 96 -19.87 -2.24 21.61
CA ASP A 96 -19.85 -0.91 22.21
C ASP A 96 -18.93 0.09 21.49
N LYS A 97 -18.22 -0.34 20.43
CA LYS A 97 -17.28 0.50 19.68
C LYS A 97 -17.72 0.72 18.24
N VAL A 98 -17.57 1.95 17.75
CA VAL A 98 -17.68 2.31 16.34
C VAL A 98 -16.35 2.03 15.64
N ILE A 99 -16.31 0.95 14.86
CA ILE A 99 -15.08 0.51 14.17
C ILE A 99 -15.14 0.83 12.68
N CYS A 100 -14.17 1.59 12.19
CA CYS A 100 -13.97 1.84 10.77
C CYS A 100 -12.93 0.88 10.19
N ASN A 101 -13.35 -0.03 9.30
CA ASN A 101 -12.43 -0.93 8.60
C ASN A 101 -11.96 -0.30 7.27
N LEU A 102 -10.68 0.09 7.25
CA LEU A 102 -9.96 0.67 6.12
C LEU A 102 -9.01 -0.36 5.46
N GLY A 103 -9.38 -1.64 5.45
CA GLY A 103 -8.69 -2.70 4.73
C GLY A 103 -8.94 -2.65 3.22
N ILE A 104 -7.88 -2.69 2.40
CA ILE A 104 -8.00 -2.72 0.93
C ILE A 104 -7.28 -3.96 0.36
N PRO A 105 -7.98 -4.87 -0.33
CA PRO A 105 -7.34 -6.05 -0.90
C PRO A 105 -6.19 -5.73 -1.86
N GLY A 106 -5.04 -6.40 -1.64
CA GLY A 106 -3.83 -6.22 -2.45
C GLY A 106 -3.02 -4.96 -2.13
N ASP A 107 -3.41 -4.19 -1.10
CA ASP A 107 -2.70 -2.99 -0.72
C ASP A 107 -1.27 -3.26 -0.25
N THR A 108 -0.42 -2.27 -0.42
CA THR A 108 1.01 -2.32 -0.07
C THR A 108 1.33 -1.23 0.94
N ILE A 109 2.53 -1.26 1.51
CA ILE A 109 2.99 -0.19 2.41
C ILE A 109 2.86 1.19 1.75
N LEU A 110 3.31 1.32 0.49
CA LEU A 110 3.23 2.57 -0.26
C LEU A 110 1.77 3.01 -0.50
N GLY A 111 0.90 2.08 -0.87
CA GLY A 111 -0.51 2.38 -1.10
C GLY A 111 -1.21 2.83 0.19
N LEU A 112 -0.88 2.20 1.32
CA LEU A 112 -1.36 2.63 2.64
C LEU A 112 -0.83 4.03 3.00
N THR A 113 0.46 4.32 2.77
CA THR A 113 1.02 5.67 2.97
C THR A 113 0.25 6.73 2.17
N GLU A 114 -0.06 6.46 0.89
CA GLU A 114 -0.79 7.41 0.03
C GLU A 114 -2.22 7.70 0.53
N ARG A 115 -2.81 6.79 1.31
CA ARG A 115 -4.18 6.90 1.85
C ARG A 115 -4.25 7.06 3.36
N SER A 116 -3.13 7.34 4.03
CA SER A 116 -3.09 7.57 5.48
C SER A 116 -4.00 8.73 5.92
N TYR A 117 -4.26 9.69 5.01
CA TYR A 117 -5.21 10.78 5.23
C TYR A 117 -6.62 10.31 5.60
N MET A 118 -7.01 9.07 5.24
CA MET A 118 -8.34 8.56 5.58
C MET A 118 -8.55 8.40 7.08
N VAL A 119 -7.45 8.19 7.82
CA VAL A 119 -7.45 8.05 9.29
C VAL A 119 -7.81 9.38 9.95
N GLU A 120 -7.27 10.50 9.46
CA GLU A 120 -7.51 11.85 9.98
C GLU A 120 -9.00 12.20 9.99
N THR A 121 -9.71 11.82 8.93
CA THR A 121 -11.11 12.19 8.70
C THR A 121 -12.07 11.54 9.70
N VAL A 122 -11.81 10.29 10.11
CA VAL A 122 -12.70 9.51 10.98
C VAL A 122 -12.32 9.63 12.47
N LYS A 123 -11.30 10.46 12.77
CA LYS A 123 -10.86 10.88 14.11
C LYS A 123 -10.86 9.75 15.16
N PRO A 124 -10.12 8.66 14.91
CA PRO A 124 -10.09 7.54 15.83
C PRO A 124 -9.45 7.90 17.16
N GLU A 125 -9.83 7.17 18.22
CA GLU A 125 -9.05 7.11 19.46
C GLU A 125 -7.91 6.10 19.35
N LYS A 126 -8.11 5.03 18.57
CA LYS A 126 -7.16 3.93 18.40
C LYS A 126 -7.02 3.50 16.94
N VAL A 127 -5.79 3.22 16.49
CA VAL A 127 -5.49 2.76 15.12
C VAL A 127 -4.69 1.47 15.15
N PHE A 128 -5.24 0.41 14.56
CA PHE A 128 -4.55 -0.88 14.40
C PHE A 128 -4.07 -1.05 12.96
N VAL A 129 -2.76 -1.20 12.79
CA VAL A 129 -2.09 -1.28 11.48
C VAL A 129 -1.59 -2.70 11.25
N LEU A 130 -2.13 -3.37 10.23
CA LEU A 130 -1.60 -4.66 9.72
C LEU A 130 -1.36 -4.54 8.21
N ILE A 131 -0.11 -4.44 7.81
CA ILE A 131 0.29 -4.30 6.41
C ILE A 131 1.67 -4.89 6.17
N GLY A 132 1.94 -5.32 4.93
CA GLY A 132 3.29 -5.61 4.46
C GLY A 132 3.44 -6.92 3.71
N ILE A 133 2.51 -7.86 3.87
CA ILE A 133 2.62 -9.20 3.25
C ILE A 133 2.76 -9.13 1.72
N ASN A 134 2.08 -8.16 1.09
CA ASN A 134 2.13 -7.95 -0.37
C ASN A 134 3.46 -7.34 -0.87
N GLY A 135 4.27 -6.77 0.02
CA GLY A 135 5.60 -6.22 -0.30
C GLY A 135 6.75 -7.20 -0.11
N LEU A 136 6.54 -8.31 0.59
CA LEU A 136 7.62 -9.25 0.93
C LEU A 136 8.04 -10.18 -0.22
N THR A 137 7.47 -10.02 -1.42
CA THR A 137 7.67 -11.01 -2.49
C THR A 137 8.87 -10.77 -3.39
N ASN A 138 9.60 -9.64 -3.32
CA ASN A 138 10.74 -9.35 -4.24
C ASN A 138 11.63 -8.16 -3.82
N TYR A 139 11.56 -7.69 -2.57
CA TYR A 139 12.17 -6.41 -2.18
C TYR A 139 13.43 -6.54 -1.33
N ASN A 140 14.34 -5.58 -1.51
CA ASN A 140 15.37 -5.31 -0.52
C ASN A 140 14.67 -4.91 0.80
N THR A 141 14.80 -5.76 1.82
CA THR A 141 14.13 -5.61 3.11
C THR A 141 14.46 -4.29 3.81
N ASN A 142 15.59 -3.65 3.48
CA ASN A 142 15.91 -2.32 4.00
C ASN A 142 15.10 -1.21 3.32
N ILE A 143 14.85 -1.30 2.01
CA ILE A 143 13.98 -0.35 1.31
C ILE A 143 12.55 -0.48 1.86
N MET A 144 12.07 -1.71 1.98
CA MET A 144 10.73 -1.96 2.51
C MET A 144 10.60 -1.49 3.96
N TYR A 145 11.63 -1.67 4.79
CA TYR A 145 11.64 -1.15 6.16
C TYR A 145 11.55 0.38 6.17
N LYS A 146 12.34 1.07 5.33
CA LYS A 146 12.27 2.53 5.22
C LYS A 146 10.88 3.00 4.80
N GLN A 147 10.25 2.31 3.83
CA GLN A 147 8.88 2.61 3.42
C GLN A 147 7.88 2.38 4.57
N TYR A 148 8.09 1.34 5.39
CA TYR A 148 7.24 1.08 6.55
C TYR A 148 7.41 2.18 7.61
N GLU A 149 8.63 2.65 7.86
CA GLU A 149 8.90 3.79 8.74
C GLU A 149 8.21 5.05 8.24
N GLU A 150 8.34 5.39 6.95
CA GLU A 150 7.66 6.53 6.31
C GLU A 150 6.13 6.41 6.39
N MET A 151 5.59 5.19 6.28
CA MET A 151 4.17 4.91 6.44
C MET A 151 3.69 5.18 7.87
N VAL A 152 4.43 4.69 8.88
CA VAL A 152 4.11 4.92 10.29
C VAL A 152 4.16 6.41 10.61
N ASP A 153 5.21 7.11 10.15
CA ASP A 153 5.32 8.57 10.31
C ASP A 153 4.14 9.30 9.68
N SER A 154 3.73 8.89 8.48
CA SER A 154 2.56 9.46 7.82
C SER A 154 1.26 9.26 8.59
N ILE A 155 1.08 8.15 9.32
CA ILE A 155 -0.10 7.95 10.18
C ILE A 155 0.01 8.81 11.44
N CYS A 156 1.17 8.81 12.11
CA CYS A 156 1.40 9.62 13.32
C CYS A 156 1.19 11.12 13.08
N GLU A 157 1.51 11.63 11.88
CA GLU A 157 1.28 13.03 11.51
C GLU A 157 -0.21 13.37 11.28
N ARG A 158 -1.08 12.36 11.16
CA ARG A 158 -2.50 12.50 10.77
C ARG A 158 -3.48 12.35 11.93
N THR A 159 -3.02 11.87 13.08
CA THR A 159 -3.91 11.59 14.21
C THR A 159 -3.14 11.57 15.53
N ASP A 160 -3.82 11.98 16.60
CA ASP A 160 -3.34 11.84 17.98
C ASP A 160 -3.74 10.49 18.61
N ALA A 161 -4.35 9.59 17.84
CA ALA A 161 -4.79 8.27 18.29
C ALA A 161 -3.64 7.41 18.83
N GLU A 162 -3.98 6.46 19.71
CA GLU A 162 -3.05 5.39 20.08
C GLU A 162 -2.84 4.45 18.88
N ILE A 163 -1.61 4.36 18.39
CA ILE A 163 -1.26 3.53 17.23
C ILE A 163 -0.67 2.18 17.69
N TYR A 164 -1.21 1.12 17.11
CA TYR A 164 -0.86 -0.27 17.35
C TYR A 164 -0.33 -0.91 16.06
N LEU A 165 0.95 -1.28 16.05
CA LEU A 165 1.58 -1.98 14.93
C LEU A 165 1.44 -3.48 15.14
N ILE A 166 0.64 -4.13 14.30
CA ILE A 166 0.42 -5.58 14.35
C ILE A 166 1.47 -6.28 13.49
N SER A 167 2.06 -7.34 14.04
CA SER A 167 2.99 -8.22 13.34
C SER A 167 2.43 -8.69 11.98
N ILE A 168 3.27 -8.75 10.95
CA ILE A 168 2.92 -9.42 9.69
C ILE A 168 2.67 -10.91 9.98
N LEU A 169 1.60 -11.47 9.45
CA LEU A 169 1.14 -12.82 9.76
C LEU A 169 1.99 -13.90 9.06
N PRO A 170 2.07 -15.12 9.63
CA PRO A 170 2.79 -16.20 8.99
C PRO A 170 2.05 -16.68 7.74
N VAL A 171 2.79 -17.34 6.83
CA VAL A 171 2.25 -17.96 5.62
C VAL A 171 2.42 -19.47 5.63
N SER A 172 1.70 -20.18 4.77
CA SER A 172 1.88 -21.63 4.63
C SER A 172 3.18 -21.97 3.91
N LYS A 173 3.66 -23.20 4.12
CA LYS A 173 4.82 -23.75 3.40
C LYS A 173 4.65 -23.75 1.87
N GLY A 174 3.42 -23.85 1.37
CA GLY A 174 3.14 -23.75 -0.06
C GLY A 174 3.45 -22.35 -0.59
N ARG A 175 3.05 -21.32 0.15
CA ARG A 175 3.30 -19.92 -0.21
C ARG A 175 4.77 -19.54 -0.14
N GLU A 176 5.52 -20.10 0.80
CA GLU A 176 6.98 -19.90 0.86
C GLU A 176 7.70 -20.44 -0.39
N LYS A 177 7.12 -21.43 -1.09
CA LYS A 177 7.70 -21.97 -2.33
C LYS A 177 7.27 -21.20 -3.58
N GLU A 178 6.06 -20.66 -3.58
CA GLU A 178 5.47 -19.94 -4.73
C GLU A 178 5.94 -18.49 -4.84
N LYS A 179 6.33 -17.87 -3.72
CA LYS A 179 6.69 -16.45 -3.63
C LYS A 179 7.99 -16.31 -2.83
N SER A 180 8.79 -15.28 -3.10
CA SER A 180 10.00 -14.97 -2.31
C SER A 180 9.72 -14.47 -0.88
N CYS A 181 8.49 -14.67 -0.36
CA CYS A 181 8.08 -14.31 0.99
C CYS A 181 8.17 -15.56 1.88
N SER A 182 9.20 -15.63 2.72
CA SER A 182 9.39 -16.71 3.70
C SER A 182 8.97 -16.27 5.10
N ASN A 183 8.56 -17.23 5.94
CA ASN A 183 8.31 -16.99 7.36
C ASN A 183 9.55 -16.50 8.10
N SER A 184 10.76 -16.87 7.62
CA SER A 184 12.01 -16.31 8.15
C SER A 184 12.15 -14.81 7.88
N THR A 185 11.76 -14.36 6.68
CA THR A 185 11.79 -12.94 6.32
C THR A 185 10.72 -12.16 7.08
N ILE A 186 9.51 -12.72 7.19
CA ILE A 186 8.43 -12.17 8.02
C ILE A 186 8.90 -11.98 9.46
N LYS A 187 9.51 -13.01 10.06
CA LYS A 187 10.05 -12.94 11.41
C LYS A 187 11.07 -11.81 11.56
N SER A 188 12.06 -11.74 10.67
CA SER A 188 13.07 -10.66 10.70
C SER A 188 12.47 -9.27 10.51
N PHE A 189 11.42 -9.15 9.69
CA PHE A 189 10.74 -7.86 9.49
C PHE A 189 9.90 -7.47 10.71
N ASN A 190 9.22 -8.42 11.34
CA ASN A 190 8.46 -8.19 12.58
C ASN A 190 9.34 -7.70 13.73
N GLU A 191 10.58 -8.20 13.85
CA GLU A 191 11.53 -7.65 14.83
C GLU A 191 11.84 -6.17 14.57
N LYS A 192 11.92 -5.77 13.29
CA LYS A 192 12.11 -4.36 12.94
C LYS A 192 10.86 -3.52 13.22
N ILE A 193 9.66 -4.04 12.97
CA ILE A 193 8.39 -3.36 13.33
C ILE A 193 8.33 -3.14 14.84
N LYS A 194 8.69 -4.15 15.63
CA LYS A 194 8.72 -4.04 17.09
C LYS A 194 9.71 -2.96 17.56
N GLN A 195 10.93 -2.97 17.03
CA GLN A 195 11.94 -1.95 17.34
C GLN A 195 11.48 -0.53 16.95
N LEU A 196 10.81 -0.41 15.80
CA LEU A 196 10.24 0.86 15.34
C LEU A 196 9.16 1.34 16.31
N ALA A 197 8.23 0.47 16.72
CA ALA A 197 7.19 0.79 17.69
C ALA A 197 7.82 1.30 19.00
N ASP A 198 8.77 0.55 19.55
CA ASP A 198 9.49 0.92 20.77
C ASP A 198 10.18 2.29 20.62
N SER A 199 10.85 2.54 19.49
CA SER A 199 11.56 3.80 19.25
C SER A 199 10.66 5.03 19.15
N LYS A 200 9.41 4.84 18.69
CA LYS A 200 8.42 5.90 18.50
C LYS A 200 7.42 5.99 19.67
N GLY A 201 7.56 5.14 20.69
CA GLY A 201 6.62 5.08 21.81
C GLY A 201 5.24 4.52 21.44
N LEU A 202 5.15 3.78 20.33
CA LEU A 202 3.94 3.09 19.88
C LEU A 202 3.87 1.68 20.48
N LYS A 203 2.72 1.03 20.35
CA LYS A 203 2.52 -0.34 20.83
C LYS A 203 2.69 -1.35 19.69
N TYR A 204 3.40 -2.44 19.96
CA TYR A 204 3.51 -3.58 19.04
C TYR A 204 2.67 -4.76 19.53
N ILE A 205 1.90 -5.36 18.64
CA ILE A 205 1.06 -6.54 18.94
C ILE A 205 1.57 -7.75 18.15
N ASP A 206 2.00 -8.79 18.88
CA ASP A 206 2.45 -10.05 18.29
C ASP A 206 1.27 -11.01 18.04
N LEU A 207 0.62 -10.85 16.89
CA LEU A 207 -0.40 -11.77 16.39
C LEU A 207 0.23 -12.96 15.64
N ASN A 208 1.43 -12.78 15.07
CA ASN A 208 2.12 -13.79 14.28
C ASN A 208 2.33 -15.07 15.07
N SER A 209 2.86 -14.96 16.30
CA SER A 209 3.14 -16.13 17.14
C SER A 209 1.88 -16.91 17.54
N LYS A 210 0.72 -16.24 17.62
CA LYS A 210 -0.58 -16.85 17.94
C LYS A 210 -1.12 -17.73 16.82
N LEU A 211 -0.71 -17.46 15.58
CA LEU A 211 -1.20 -18.17 14.39
C LEU A 211 -0.24 -19.27 13.89
N LEU A 212 0.95 -19.37 14.48
CA LEU A 212 1.97 -20.34 14.07
C LEU A 212 1.64 -21.76 14.53
N LYS A 213 1.98 -22.73 13.66
CA LYS A 213 2.15 -24.14 13.98
C LYS A 213 3.33 -24.67 13.18
N ASP A 214 4.33 -25.22 13.87
CA ASP A 214 5.54 -25.77 13.25
C ASP A 214 6.28 -24.80 12.32
N GLY A 215 6.28 -23.50 12.68
CA GLY A 215 7.00 -22.44 11.94
C GLY A 215 6.30 -21.88 10.70
N VAL A 216 5.07 -22.33 10.42
CA VAL A 216 4.19 -21.81 9.35
C VAL A 216 2.82 -21.48 9.92
N ILE A 217 1.93 -20.85 9.14
CA ILE A 217 0.55 -20.64 9.60
C ILE A 217 -0.13 -21.99 9.86
N ASN A 218 -0.85 -22.10 10.98
CA ASN A 218 -1.65 -23.28 11.29
C ASN A 218 -2.69 -23.52 10.17
N PRO A 219 -2.77 -24.71 9.57
CA PRO A 219 -3.74 -25.01 8.51
C PRO A 219 -5.21 -24.82 8.93
N ALA A 220 -5.51 -24.86 10.24
CA ALA A 220 -6.84 -24.55 10.74
C ALA A 220 -7.20 -23.06 10.67
N TYR A 221 -6.19 -22.19 10.49
CA TYR A 221 -6.32 -20.73 10.54
C TYR A 221 -6.25 -20.08 9.17
N SER A 222 -5.88 -20.82 8.12
CA SER A 222 -5.87 -20.34 6.75
C SER A 222 -6.09 -21.47 5.74
N SER A 223 -7.02 -21.28 4.81
CA SER A 223 -7.33 -22.25 3.75
C SER A 223 -6.42 -22.11 2.53
N ASP A 224 -5.98 -20.90 2.21
CA ASP A 224 -5.13 -20.60 1.05
C ASP A 224 -3.66 -20.29 1.44
N GLY A 225 -3.37 -20.37 2.74
CA GLY A 225 -2.07 -20.14 3.34
C GLY A 225 -1.66 -18.67 3.49
N ILE A 226 -2.59 -17.72 3.29
CA ILE A 226 -2.39 -16.27 3.52
C ILE A 226 -3.57 -15.68 4.30
N HIS A 227 -4.79 -15.87 3.82
CA HIS A 227 -6.00 -15.25 4.38
C HIS A 227 -6.53 -16.05 5.57
N LEU A 228 -7.11 -15.35 6.53
CA LEU A 228 -7.57 -15.91 7.78
C LEU A 228 -8.94 -16.57 7.64
N THR A 229 -9.11 -17.69 8.34
CA THR A 229 -10.44 -18.25 8.64
C THR A 229 -11.10 -17.47 9.77
N GLU A 230 -12.42 -17.67 9.98
CA GLU A 230 -13.14 -17.07 11.13
C GLU A 230 -12.47 -17.35 12.47
N LYS A 231 -12.03 -18.60 12.72
CA LYS A 231 -11.32 -18.97 13.94
C LYS A 231 -10.04 -18.16 14.19
N ALA A 232 -9.36 -17.77 13.11
CA ALA A 232 -8.16 -16.97 13.23
C ALA A 232 -8.47 -15.48 13.44
N TYR A 233 -9.61 -15.01 12.93
CA TYR A 233 -10.14 -13.70 13.30
C TYR A 233 -10.61 -13.64 14.76
N ASP A 234 -11.15 -14.73 15.31
CA ASP A 234 -11.48 -14.82 16.74
C ASP A 234 -10.22 -14.65 17.60
N ILE A 235 -9.10 -15.30 17.19
CA ILE A 235 -7.80 -15.13 17.86
C ILE A 235 -7.29 -13.70 17.73
N TRP A 236 -7.45 -13.06 16.56
CA TRP A 236 -7.07 -11.66 16.39
C TRP A 236 -7.89 -10.77 17.33
N ALA A 237 -9.22 -10.89 17.35
CA ALA A 237 -10.09 -10.13 18.22
C ALA A 237 -9.73 -10.31 19.70
N GLU A 238 -9.53 -11.55 20.15
CA GLU A 238 -9.05 -11.86 21.52
C GLU A 238 -7.68 -11.24 21.80
N THR A 239 -6.78 -11.21 20.83
CA THR A 239 -5.44 -10.62 21.01
C THR A 239 -5.50 -9.10 21.17
N ILE A 240 -6.48 -8.43 20.56
CA ILE A 240 -6.60 -6.97 20.61
C ILE A 240 -7.53 -6.45 21.70
N SER A 241 -8.30 -7.32 22.37
CA SER A 241 -9.31 -6.91 23.36
C SER A 241 -8.73 -6.09 24.51
N ASP A 242 -7.55 -6.47 24.99
CA ASP A 242 -6.86 -5.79 26.10
C ASP A 242 -6.42 -4.36 25.76
N TYR A 243 -6.49 -3.97 24.48
CA TYR A 243 -6.11 -2.65 24.00
C TYR A 243 -7.32 -1.79 23.59
N ILE A 244 -8.53 -2.33 23.64
CA ILE A 244 -9.73 -1.67 23.11
C ILE A 244 -10.47 -0.84 24.17
N GLU A 245 -10.33 -1.18 25.45
CA GLU A 245 -11.01 -0.51 26.58
C GLU A 245 -11.13 1.01 26.41
#